data_AF-A0A1U8ALB0-F1
#
_entry.id   AF-A0A1U8ALB0-F1
#
_cell.length_a   1.000
_cell.length_b   1.000
_cell.length_c   1.000
_cell.angle_alpha   90.00
_cell.angle_beta   90.00
_cell.angle_gamma   90.00
#
_symmetry.space_group_name_H-M   'P 1'
#
loop_
_entity.id
_entity.type
_entity.pdbx_description
1 polymer ?
#
loop_
_entity_poly.entity_id
_entity_poly.type
_entity_poly.pdbx_seq_one_letter_code
_entity_poly.pdbx_strand_id
1 'polypeptide(L)'
;MTAKTCIHPLFTNSLVFIFIITLLPCFLHAQGLKNTAFYETSTGTLGISVGAGGVSVGVGVGVGVGIGSAPAPEAPNYPPPPEPEPLIFENERLAVVYPVIHRFKKSITSDPHGITNTWVGPRICNYTGFYCDHPPDDNSLRALAGIDFNGYQLGAPTLDDFVDQLPDIAIFHANTNNFAGAISPKIAQLRYLYELDLSNNKFSGQFPMAVLGMDGLSFLDIRFNSFTGTVPAQIFTQPLDVLFINNNNFMQTLPANLGSTPVRYLTIANNRFVGPIPRSIGNASATLVEVLLLNNQLSGCLPYEIGLLRSATVFDAGNNLLTGPIPCSFGCLEKMELLNLAGNQLYGQIPEAVCALRNLVNLSLSDNYFTSVGPTCRNLIKNGVLNVNNNCIHGLPNQRSVGECSAFHPGSCPYPPSYSFSFIPCELPQSPPPRSIHSSKPSTTTAAFVSSHRSPPLPQSLKNKLN
;
A
#
# COMPACT_ATOMS: atom_id res chain seq x y z
N MET A 1 -2.73 -27.28 18.32
CA MET A 1 -3.09 -26.09 19.12
C MET A 1 -2.45 -24.90 18.43
N THR A 2 -3.29 -24.02 17.90
CA THR A 2 -2.92 -22.90 17.02
C THR A 2 -2.18 -21.81 17.79
N ALA A 3 -1.00 -21.42 17.34
CA ALA A 3 -0.19 -20.31 17.83
C ALA A 3 -0.83 -18.95 17.49
N LYS A 4 -2.03 -18.67 18.02
CA LYS A 4 -2.75 -17.39 17.85
C LYS A 4 -2.86 -16.55 19.13
N THR A 5 -2.19 -16.95 20.20
CA THR A 5 -2.28 -16.24 21.49
C THR A 5 -0.97 -16.36 22.21
N CYS A 6 -0.15 -15.31 22.12
CA CYS A 6 0.80 -14.79 23.13
C CYS A 6 1.88 -13.96 22.44
N ILE A 7 1.51 -12.78 21.92
CA ILE A 7 2.43 -11.64 21.83
C ILE A 7 1.73 -10.51 22.60
N HIS A 8 2.44 -9.94 23.57
CA HIS A 8 1.93 -8.89 24.46
C HIS A 8 1.46 -7.65 23.66
N PRO A 9 0.45 -6.89 24.13
CA PRO A 9 -0.27 -5.88 23.35
C PRO A 9 0.49 -4.54 23.13
N LEU A 10 1.82 -4.58 23.02
CA LEU A 10 2.62 -3.40 22.68
C LEU A 10 2.61 -3.10 21.17
N PHE A 11 2.17 -4.03 20.32
CA PHE A 11 2.16 -3.89 18.87
C PHE A 11 0.76 -3.80 18.22
N THR A 12 -0.33 -3.92 18.98
CA THR A 12 -1.68 -4.02 18.42
C THR A 12 -2.45 -2.69 18.29
N ASN A 13 -1.83 -1.54 18.59
CA ASN A 13 -2.53 -0.24 18.57
C ASN A 13 -2.18 0.67 17.39
N SER A 14 -1.44 0.21 16.37
CA SER A 14 -1.14 1.01 15.17
C SER A 14 -1.81 0.54 13.87
N LEU A 15 -2.57 -0.55 13.88
CA LEU A 15 -3.11 -1.18 12.65
C LEU A 15 -4.55 -0.80 12.27
N VAL A 16 -5.21 0.11 12.99
CA VAL A 16 -6.63 0.46 12.74
C VAL A 16 -6.87 1.95 12.51
N PHE A 17 -5.84 2.78 12.56
CA PHE A 17 -5.97 4.20 12.21
C PHE A 17 -5.45 4.46 10.79
N ILE A 18 -6.41 4.76 9.92
CA ILE A 18 -6.29 5.67 8.77
C ILE A 18 -5.97 5.01 7.41
N PHE A 19 -7.02 4.50 6.75
CA PHE A 19 -7.16 4.57 5.29
C PHE A 19 -8.02 5.78 4.83
N ILE A 20 -8.49 6.62 5.76
CA ILE A 20 -9.29 7.82 5.45
C ILE A 20 -8.42 9.07 5.14
N ILE A 21 -7.08 9.03 5.20
CA ILE A 21 -6.20 10.20 4.89
C ILE A 21 -5.38 10.02 3.59
N THR A 22 -5.92 9.37 2.56
CA THR A 22 -5.36 9.52 1.19
C THR A 22 -6.35 10.03 0.16
N LEU A 23 -7.56 10.42 0.57
CA LEU A 23 -8.56 11.03 -0.29
C LEU A 23 -8.96 12.44 0.19
N LEU A 24 -8.01 13.39 0.17
CA LEU A 24 -8.10 14.81 -0.25
C LEU A 24 -6.93 15.63 0.35
N PRO A 25 -6.23 16.53 -0.40
CA PRO A 25 -6.23 16.73 -1.84
C PRO A 25 -4.83 16.55 -2.47
N CYS A 26 -4.76 15.70 -3.50
CA CYS A 26 -3.84 15.89 -4.61
C CYS A 26 -4.39 17.04 -5.49
N PHE A 27 -4.38 18.26 -4.96
CA PHE A 27 -4.66 19.52 -5.65
C PHE A 27 -3.67 20.55 -5.11
N LEU A 28 -2.39 20.39 -5.45
CA LEU A 28 -1.32 21.41 -5.43
C LEU A 28 -0.04 20.67 -5.87
N HIS A 29 0.10 20.46 -7.18
CA HIS A 29 1.39 20.31 -7.90
C HIS A 29 1.20 20.11 -9.42
N ALA A 30 -0.04 20.13 -9.93
CA ALA A 30 -0.33 20.22 -11.35
C ALA A 30 -0.65 21.66 -11.79
N GLN A 31 0.22 22.63 -11.47
CA GLN A 31 0.34 23.87 -12.26
C GLN A 31 1.79 24.36 -12.25
N GLY A 32 2.34 24.49 -13.46
CA GLY A 32 3.49 25.35 -13.73
C GLY A 32 4.84 24.65 -13.83
N LEU A 33 5.16 24.14 -15.01
CA LEU A 33 6.43 24.45 -15.71
C LEU A 33 6.28 24.01 -17.18
N LYS A 34 5.75 24.92 -18.00
CA LYS A 34 6.22 25.04 -19.38
C LYS A 34 7.63 25.62 -19.26
N ASN A 35 8.64 24.93 -19.78
CA ASN A 35 9.62 25.54 -20.68
C ASN A 35 10.64 24.54 -21.24
N THR A 36 10.70 24.56 -22.57
CA THR A 36 11.88 24.49 -23.43
C THR A 36 12.77 23.25 -23.34
N ALA A 37 12.53 22.34 -24.28
CA ALA A 37 13.53 21.41 -24.79
C ALA A 37 14.59 22.17 -25.59
N PHE A 38 15.85 22.08 -25.16
CA PHE A 38 17.02 22.32 -26.01
C PHE A 38 17.65 20.97 -26.34
N TYR A 39 17.68 20.66 -27.63
CA TYR A 39 18.51 19.61 -28.20
C TYR A 39 19.96 20.06 -28.16
N GLU A 40 20.88 19.22 -27.67
CA GLU A 40 22.27 19.33 -28.08
C GLU A 40 22.96 17.95 -28.11
N THR A 41 23.61 17.73 -29.25
CA THR A 41 24.30 16.53 -29.71
C THR A 41 25.71 16.45 -29.14
N SER A 42 26.12 15.29 -28.60
CA SER A 42 27.52 15.07 -28.23
C SER A 42 28.32 14.52 -29.42
N THR A 43 29.19 15.36 -29.99
CA THR A 43 30.38 14.95 -30.76
C THR A 43 31.62 15.33 -29.95
N GLY A 44 32.56 14.38 -29.79
CA GLY A 44 33.71 14.52 -28.89
C GLY A 44 34.85 15.39 -29.39
N THR A 45 35.86 15.63 -28.55
CA THR A 45 37.28 15.69 -28.94
C THR A 45 38.18 15.53 -27.71
N LEU A 46 39.24 14.75 -27.86
CA LEU A 46 40.39 14.62 -26.97
C LEU A 46 41.19 15.93 -26.92
N GLY A 47 41.64 16.33 -25.72
CA GLY A 47 42.59 17.42 -25.51
C GLY A 47 43.75 16.98 -24.62
N ILE A 48 44.94 16.94 -25.22
CA ILE A 48 46.23 16.53 -24.66
C ILE A 48 46.84 17.70 -23.88
N SER A 49 47.42 17.45 -22.70
CA SER A 49 48.39 18.36 -22.05
C SER A 49 49.78 17.73 -22.06
N VAL A 50 50.72 18.40 -22.72
CA VAL A 50 52.15 18.06 -22.76
C VAL A 50 52.89 18.87 -21.70
N GLY A 51 53.73 18.22 -20.91
CA GLY A 51 54.79 18.84 -20.12
C GLY A 51 56.04 17.97 -20.23
N ALA A 52 57.02 18.46 -21.01
CA ALA A 52 58.25 17.78 -21.36
C ALA A 52 59.34 17.94 -20.28
N GLY A 53 60.14 16.89 -20.10
CA GLY A 53 61.36 16.90 -19.31
C GLY A 53 62.06 15.55 -19.41
N GLY A 54 62.81 15.33 -20.49
CA GLY A 54 63.63 14.14 -20.66
C GLY A 54 64.98 14.25 -19.93
N VAL A 55 65.65 13.12 -19.70
CA VAL A 55 66.89 12.73 -20.41
C VAL A 55 67.45 11.41 -19.84
N SER A 56 67.70 10.50 -20.80
CA SER A 56 68.63 9.35 -20.88
C SER A 56 68.72 8.29 -19.76
N VAL A 57 68.45 7.06 -20.16
CA VAL A 57 68.89 5.81 -19.53
C VAL A 57 70.28 5.46 -20.06
N GLY A 58 71.29 5.42 -19.18
CA GLY A 58 72.59 4.82 -19.44
C GLY A 58 72.70 3.49 -18.69
N VAL A 59 72.86 2.39 -19.41
CA VAL A 59 73.13 1.07 -18.83
C VAL A 59 74.64 0.97 -18.59
N GLY A 60 75.05 1.06 -17.34
CA GLY A 60 76.42 0.80 -16.89
C GLY A 60 76.45 -0.41 -15.98
N VAL A 61 77.03 -1.52 -16.45
CA VAL A 61 77.34 -2.70 -15.63
C VAL A 61 78.58 -2.37 -14.80
N GLY A 62 78.38 -2.08 -13.52
CA GLY A 62 79.45 -1.82 -12.55
C GLY A 62 79.54 -2.93 -11.51
N VAL A 63 80.67 -3.65 -11.53
CA VAL A 63 81.06 -4.61 -10.48
C VAL A 63 81.49 -3.81 -9.25
N GLY A 64 80.71 -3.89 -8.16
CA GLY A 64 80.95 -3.18 -6.91
C GLY A 64 81.16 -4.13 -5.75
N VAL A 65 82.36 -4.10 -5.19
CA VAL A 65 82.84 -4.88 -4.03
C VAL A 65 82.13 -4.43 -2.75
N GLY A 66 81.69 -5.40 -1.94
CA GLY A 66 80.93 -5.16 -0.71
C GLY A 66 81.74 -4.46 0.38
N ILE A 67 81.12 -3.44 0.98
CA ILE A 67 81.54 -2.82 2.24
C ILE A 67 80.32 -2.88 3.17
N GLY A 68 80.51 -3.51 4.34
CA GLY A 68 79.44 -3.85 5.27
C GLY A 68 78.66 -2.63 5.77
N SER A 69 77.33 -2.74 5.71
CA SER A 69 76.41 -1.80 6.34
C SER A 69 76.20 -2.19 7.80
N ALA A 70 76.32 -1.23 8.72
CA ALA A 70 76.03 -1.41 10.14
C ALA A 70 74.56 -1.86 10.36
N PRO A 71 74.26 -2.63 11.43
CA PRO A 71 72.89 -3.08 11.69
C PRO A 71 71.97 -1.91 12.00
N ALA A 72 70.75 -1.95 11.44
CA ALA A 72 69.69 -0.99 11.73
C ALA A 72 69.28 -1.07 13.22
N PRO A 73 68.84 0.03 13.84
CA PRO A 73 68.34 0.00 15.22
C PRO A 73 67.07 -0.87 15.29
N GLU A 74 66.98 -1.72 16.32
CA GLU A 74 65.77 -2.50 16.60
C GLU A 74 64.57 -1.56 16.83
N ALA A 75 63.45 -1.90 16.18
CA ALA A 75 62.20 -1.16 16.36
C ALA A 75 61.72 -1.26 17.82
N PRO A 76 61.17 -0.17 18.40
CA PRO A 76 60.64 -0.20 19.75
C PRO A 76 59.51 -1.23 19.86
N ASN A 77 59.66 -2.14 20.82
CA ASN A 77 58.73 -3.22 21.10
C ASN A 77 57.49 -2.63 21.81
N TYR A 78 56.47 -2.27 21.04
CA TYR A 78 55.18 -1.85 21.60
C TYR A 78 54.42 -3.08 22.11
N PRO A 79 53.86 -3.04 23.33
CA PRO A 79 53.01 -4.12 23.81
C PRO A 79 51.82 -4.32 22.85
N PRO A 80 51.40 -5.58 22.61
CA PRO A 80 50.23 -5.84 21.80
C PRO A 80 49.01 -5.11 22.38
N PRO A 81 48.11 -4.58 21.52
CA PRO A 81 46.91 -3.91 22.00
C PRO A 81 46.14 -4.85 22.96
N PRO A 82 45.55 -4.31 24.04
CA PRO A 82 44.78 -5.11 24.97
C PRO A 82 43.69 -5.86 24.20
N GLU A 83 43.62 -7.17 24.46
CA GLU A 83 42.64 -8.06 23.86
C GLU A 83 41.23 -7.55 24.21
N PRO A 84 40.31 -7.40 23.25
CA PRO A 84 39.00 -6.83 23.51
C PRO A 84 38.24 -7.69 24.51
N GLU A 85 37.63 -7.06 25.53
CA GLU A 85 36.84 -7.77 26.53
C GLU A 85 35.75 -8.63 25.87
N PRO A 86 35.54 -9.88 26.35
CA PRO A 86 34.54 -10.76 25.78
C PRO A 86 33.13 -10.19 26.01
N LEU A 87 32.34 -10.09 24.94
CA LEU A 87 30.95 -9.66 25.00
C LEU A 87 30.08 -10.74 25.67
N ILE A 88 29.40 -10.40 26.76
CA ILE A 88 28.51 -11.31 27.49
C ILE A 88 27.07 -11.04 27.09
N PHE A 89 26.44 -12.01 26.41
CA PHE A 89 25.04 -11.95 26.00
C PHE A 89 24.12 -12.61 27.02
N GLU A 90 22.86 -12.18 27.05
CA GLU A 90 21.82 -12.74 27.93
C GLU A 90 21.58 -14.24 27.65
N ASN A 91 21.63 -14.64 26.37
CA ASN A 91 21.50 -16.02 25.94
C ASN A 91 22.07 -16.21 24.51
N GLU A 92 22.12 -17.47 24.05
CA GLU A 92 22.66 -17.84 22.75
C GLU A 92 21.87 -17.26 21.57
N ARG A 93 20.53 -17.13 21.68
CA ARG A 93 19.69 -16.57 20.61
C ARG A 93 20.03 -15.11 20.30
N LEU A 94 20.34 -14.32 21.32
CA LEU A 94 20.82 -12.95 21.13
C LEU A 94 22.29 -12.91 20.67
N ALA A 95 23.13 -13.83 21.13
CA ALA A 95 24.52 -13.92 20.70
C ALA A 95 24.66 -14.16 19.19
N VAL A 96 23.82 -15.02 18.60
CA VAL A 96 23.91 -15.36 17.16
C VAL A 96 23.46 -14.23 16.23
N VAL A 97 22.52 -13.37 16.64
CA VAL A 97 22.05 -12.24 15.81
C VAL A 97 22.94 -11.01 15.90
N TYR A 98 23.75 -10.88 16.96
CA TYR A 98 24.70 -9.77 17.12
C TYR A 98 25.61 -9.56 15.89
N PRO A 99 26.36 -10.57 15.39
CA PRO A 99 27.21 -10.37 14.22
C PRO A 99 26.42 -10.01 12.96
N VAL A 100 25.18 -10.49 12.83
CA VAL A 100 24.27 -10.13 11.72
C VAL A 100 23.97 -8.64 11.74
N ILE A 101 23.51 -8.13 12.89
CA ILE A 101 23.20 -6.70 13.09
C ILE A 101 24.43 -5.84 12.83
N HIS A 102 25.60 -6.25 13.31
CA HIS A 102 26.83 -5.48 13.14
C HIS A 102 27.37 -5.51 11.70
N ARG A 103 27.15 -6.59 10.93
CA ARG A 103 27.41 -6.60 9.49
C ARG A 103 26.48 -5.65 8.75
N PHE A 104 25.19 -5.66 9.08
CA PHE A 104 24.23 -4.73 8.49
C PHE A 104 24.53 -3.28 8.86
N LYS A 105 24.88 -2.99 10.12
CA LYS A 105 25.33 -1.66 10.55
C LYS A 105 26.48 -1.12 9.69
N LYS A 106 27.42 -1.99 9.28
CA LYS A 106 28.54 -1.62 8.39
C LYS A 106 28.12 -1.40 6.94
N SER A 107 27.00 -1.98 6.50
CA SER A 107 26.47 -1.77 5.13
C SER A 107 25.57 -0.54 5.01
N ILE A 108 25.18 0.08 6.14
CA ILE A 108 24.38 1.31 6.16
C ILE A 108 25.20 2.46 5.53
N THR A 109 24.65 3.05 4.49
CA THR A 109 25.22 4.16 3.72
C THR A 109 24.73 5.52 4.18
N SER A 110 23.61 5.58 4.91
CA SER A 110 23.03 6.82 5.45
C SER A 110 22.28 6.55 6.75
N ASP A 111 22.55 7.35 7.77
CA ASP A 111 21.85 7.33 9.07
C ASP A 111 21.74 8.76 9.60
N PRO A 112 20.83 9.59 9.03
CA PRO A 112 20.77 11.02 9.33
C PRO A 112 20.38 11.32 10.78
N HIS A 113 19.71 10.39 11.45
CA HIS A 113 19.27 10.53 12.83
C HIS A 113 20.21 9.84 13.83
N GLY A 114 21.29 9.21 13.36
CA GLY A 114 22.25 8.52 14.22
C GLY A 114 21.64 7.36 15.02
N ILE A 115 20.62 6.68 14.47
CA ILE A 115 19.92 5.57 15.13
C ILE A 115 20.89 4.44 15.49
N THR A 116 21.79 4.14 14.55
CA THR A 116 22.76 3.05 14.67
C THR A 116 23.79 3.30 15.76
N ASN A 117 23.91 4.52 16.30
CA ASN A 117 24.76 4.82 17.46
C ASN A 117 24.35 4.02 18.70
N THR A 118 23.08 3.63 18.79
CA THR A 118 22.57 2.80 19.89
C THR A 118 22.92 1.32 19.74
N TRP A 119 23.36 0.88 18.55
CA TRP A 119 23.67 -0.51 18.24
C TRP A 119 25.11 -0.84 18.65
N VAL A 120 25.36 -0.83 19.96
CA VAL A 120 26.68 -1.08 20.56
C VAL A 120 26.56 -1.98 21.80
N GLY A 121 27.43 -3.00 21.86
CA GLY A 121 27.54 -3.89 23.01
C GLY A 121 26.50 -5.02 23.01
N PRO A 122 26.49 -5.90 24.03
CA PRO A 122 25.71 -7.14 23.95
C PRO A 122 24.21 -6.96 24.24
N ARG A 123 23.77 -5.76 24.65
CA ARG A 123 22.38 -5.48 25.04
C ARG A 123 21.51 -5.12 23.83
N ILE A 124 21.32 -6.08 22.91
CA ILE A 124 20.59 -5.91 21.64
C ILE A 124 19.17 -5.38 21.85
N CYS A 125 18.48 -5.81 22.90
CA CYS A 125 17.11 -5.38 23.20
C CYS A 125 17.00 -3.91 23.64
N ASN A 126 18.14 -3.22 23.84
CA ASN A 126 18.19 -1.77 24.08
C ASN A 126 18.49 -0.96 22.82
N TYR A 127 18.74 -1.63 21.69
CA TYR A 127 19.00 -0.95 20.43
C TYR A 127 17.72 -0.27 19.95
N THR A 128 17.83 0.97 19.50
CA THR A 128 16.68 1.68 18.95
C THR A 128 16.18 0.96 17.70
N GLY A 129 14.88 0.64 17.70
CA GLY A 129 14.21 -0.13 16.64
C GLY A 129 14.26 -1.65 16.79
N PHE A 130 14.87 -2.20 17.84
CA PHE A 130 14.92 -3.65 18.10
C PHE A 130 14.07 -4.02 19.31
N TYR A 131 13.24 -5.05 19.17
CA TYR A 131 12.31 -5.47 20.19
C TYR A 131 12.43 -6.97 20.44
N CYS A 132 12.72 -7.33 21.69
CA CYS A 132 12.87 -8.72 22.09
C CYS A 132 11.66 -9.22 22.86
N ASP A 133 11.19 -10.41 22.52
CA ASP A 133 10.12 -11.13 23.21
C ASP A 133 10.46 -12.63 23.30
N HIS A 134 9.58 -13.42 23.89
CA HIS A 134 9.75 -14.85 24.06
C HIS A 134 9.24 -15.60 22.81
N PRO A 135 10.08 -16.41 22.16
CA PRO A 135 9.66 -17.12 20.96
C PRO A 135 8.68 -18.26 21.30
N PRO A 136 7.79 -18.66 20.38
CA PRO A 136 6.74 -19.64 20.66
C PRO A 136 7.23 -21.05 21.03
N ASP A 137 8.45 -21.42 20.63
CA ASP A 137 9.07 -22.72 20.91
C ASP A 137 9.73 -22.81 22.27
N ASP A 138 10.18 -21.69 22.84
CA ASP A 138 10.83 -21.65 24.15
C ASP A 138 10.53 -20.34 24.89
N ASN A 139 9.53 -20.39 25.77
CA ASN A 139 9.11 -19.23 26.56
C ASN A 139 10.08 -18.89 27.73
N SER A 140 11.18 -19.63 27.89
CA SER A 140 12.18 -19.36 28.94
C SER A 140 13.30 -18.43 28.48
N LEU A 141 13.47 -18.26 27.17
CA LEU A 141 14.50 -17.42 26.57
C LEU A 141 13.87 -16.23 25.86
N ARG A 142 14.55 -15.09 25.88
CA ARG A 142 14.19 -13.93 25.03
C ARG A 142 14.99 -13.95 23.75
N ALA A 143 14.34 -13.65 22.63
CA ALA A 143 14.93 -13.54 21.32
C ALA A 143 14.57 -12.21 20.67
N LEU A 144 15.27 -11.82 19.60
CA LEU A 144 14.90 -10.67 18.80
C LEU A 144 13.65 -11.00 17.98
N ALA A 145 12.49 -10.50 18.42
CA ALA A 145 11.18 -10.83 17.87
C ALA A 145 10.65 -9.80 16.88
N GLY A 146 11.07 -8.53 17.01
CA GLY A 146 10.59 -7.46 16.15
C GLY A 146 11.66 -6.43 15.83
N ILE A 147 11.58 -5.87 14.63
CA ILE A 147 12.33 -4.69 14.20
C ILE A 147 11.34 -3.68 13.65
N ASP A 148 11.43 -2.44 14.17
CA ASP A 148 10.72 -1.28 13.64
C ASP A 148 11.72 -0.17 13.32
N PHE A 149 11.95 0.02 12.02
CA PHE A 149 12.78 1.06 11.44
C PHE A 149 11.97 2.17 10.77
N ASN A 150 10.66 2.25 11.03
CA ASN A 150 9.78 3.20 10.36
C ASN A 150 10.27 4.64 10.52
N GLY A 151 10.42 5.34 9.39
CA GLY A 151 10.78 6.76 9.36
C GLY A 151 12.23 7.09 9.75
N TYR A 152 13.10 6.09 9.95
CA TYR A 152 14.50 6.33 10.32
C TYR A 152 15.37 6.87 9.16
N GLN A 153 14.87 6.82 7.92
CA GLN A 153 15.58 7.28 6.73
C GLN A 153 16.93 6.58 6.49
N LEU A 154 17.11 5.38 7.05
CA LEU A 154 18.32 4.58 6.89
C LEU A 154 18.53 4.20 5.43
N GLY A 155 19.76 4.35 4.93
CA GLY A 155 20.17 3.88 3.62
C GLY A 155 20.97 2.61 3.70
N ALA A 156 20.62 1.60 2.91
CA ALA A 156 21.46 0.43 2.67
C ALA A 156 21.21 -0.10 1.26
N PRO A 157 22.24 -0.61 0.56
CA PRO A 157 22.10 -1.08 -0.82
C PRO A 157 21.27 -2.37 -0.93
N THR A 158 21.13 -3.14 0.15
CA THR A 158 20.37 -4.38 0.23
C THR A 158 20.00 -4.71 1.68
N LEU A 159 18.94 -5.51 1.86
CA LEU A 159 18.61 -6.19 3.12
C LEU A 159 19.03 -7.67 3.13
N ASP A 160 19.62 -8.17 2.04
CA ASP A 160 20.18 -9.52 1.97
C ASP A 160 21.30 -9.70 3.00
N ASP A 161 21.38 -10.89 3.58
CA ASP A 161 22.25 -11.26 4.70
C ASP A 161 22.00 -10.46 6.00
N PHE A 162 20.84 -9.82 6.12
CA PHE A 162 20.36 -9.19 7.35
C PHE A 162 19.07 -9.82 7.84
N VAL A 163 17.92 -9.45 7.26
CA VAL A 163 16.59 -9.85 7.77
C VAL A 163 16.42 -11.37 7.70
N ASP A 164 16.91 -11.98 6.62
CA ASP A 164 16.85 -13.42 6.40
C ASP A 164 17.71 -14.21 7.41
N GLN A 165 18.61 -13.58 8.15
CA GLN A 165 19.46 -14.24 9.16
C GLN A 165 18.98 -14.03 10.60
N LEU A 166 17.74 -13.57 10.79
CA LEU A 166 17.13 -13.35 12.11
C LEU A 166 16.08 -14.45 12.38
N PRO A 167 16.45 -15.60 12.97
CA PRO A 167 15.61 -16.80 12.98
C PRO A 167 14.28 -16.64 13.74
N ASP A 168 14.26 -15.75 14.74
CA ASP A 168 13.13 -15.55 15.64
C ASP A 168 12.29 -14.31 15.30
N ILE A 169 12.56 -13.64 14.17
CA ILE A 169 11.85 -12.42 13.78
C ILE A 169 10.40 -12.74 13.39
N ALA A 170 9.47 -12.03 14.00
CA ALA A 170 8.04 -12.10 13.72
C ALA A 170 7.52 -10.85 12.99
N ILE A 171 8.14 -9.68 13.25
CA ILE A 171 7.72 -8.40 12.71
C ILE A 171 8.95 -7.68 12.14
N PHE A 172 8.87 -7.28 10.87
CA PHE A 172 9.86 -6.39 10.26
C PHE A 172 9.16 -5.22 9.59
N HIS A 173 9.29 -4.04 10.19
CA HIS A 173 8.76 -2.79 9.65
C HIS A 173 9.90 -1.84 9.26
N ALA A 174 9.87 -1.35 8.03
CA ALA A 174 10.91 -0.50 7.45
C ALA A 174 10.33 0.62 6.58
N ASN A 175 9.09 1.06 6.85
CA ASN A 175 8.43 2.14 6.12
C ASN A 175 9.32 3.40 6.08
N THR A 176 9.37 4.09 4.94
CA THR A 176 10.05 5.39 4.80
C THR A 176 11.54 5.30 5.15
N ASN A 177 12.23 4.44 4.41
CA ASN A 177 13.70 4.31 4.44
C ASN A 177 14.27 4.40 3.01
N ASN A 178 15.58 4.26 2.92
CA ASN A 178 16.34 4.27 1.67
C ASN A 178 16.94 2.89 1.37
N PHE A 179 16.29 1.80 1.79
CA PHE A 179 16.74 0.43 1.52
C PHE A 179 16.49 0.07 0.06
N ALA A 180 17.49 -0.53 -0.59
CA ALA A 180 17.46 -0.88 -2.00
C ALA A 180 17.68 -2.38 -2.22
N GLY A 181 17.88 -2.76 -3.48
CA GLY A 181 18.13 -4.15 -3.87
C GLY A 181 16.84 -4.97 -4.04
N ALA A 182 17.00 -6.28 -4.12
CA ALA A 182 15.90 -7.25 -4.16
C ALA A 182 15.75 -7.91 -2.80
N ILE A 183 14.57 -8.46 -2.52
CA ILE A 183 14.32 -9.24 -1.31
C ILE A 183 14.91 -10.65 -1.49
N SER A 184 15.76 -11.05 -0.55
CA SER A 184 16.43 -12.36 -0.57
C SER A 184 15.42 -13.52 -0.55
N PRO A 185 15.56 -14.55 -1.41
CA PRO A 185 14.71 -15.73 -1.34
C PRO A 185 14.79 -16.49 -0.01
N LYS A 186 15.89 -16.31 0.73
CA LYS A 186 16.10 -16.89 2.06
C LYS A 186 15.07 -16.41 3.08
N ILE A 187 14.34 -15.33 2.83
CA ILE A 187 13.27 -14.84 3.72
C ILE A 187 12.20 -15.91 4.00
N ALA A 188 12.00 -16.86 3.08
CA ALA A 188 11.08 -17.98 3.26
C ALA A 188 11.45 -18.92 4.43
N GLN A 189 12.69 -18.86 4.94
CA GLN A 189 13.13 -19.68 6.07
C GLN A 189 12.67 -19.15 7.43
N LEU A 190 12.17 -17.90 7.47
CA LEU A 190 11.73 -17.22 8.68
C LEU A 190 10.35 -17.74 9.11
N ARG A 191 10.33 -18.70 10.03
CA ARG A 191 9.13 -19.46 10.40
C ARG A 191 8.11 -18.66 11.19
N TYR A 192 8.56 -17.61 11.87
CA TYR A 192 7.71 -16.78 12.73
C TYR A 192 7.29 -15.46 12.07
N LEU A 193 7.85 -15.12 10.89
CA LEU A 193 7.55 -13.85 10.23
C LEU A 193 6.07 -13.78 9.87
N TYR A 194 5.38 -12.86 10.53
CA TYR A 194 3.94 -12.65 10.45
C TYR A 194 3.60 -11.31 9.78
N GLU A 195 4.42 -10.27 9.99
CA GLU A 195 4.28 -8.97 9.32
C GLU A 195 5.58 -8.54 8.63
N LEU A 196 5.46 -8.20 7.35
CA LEU A 196 6.54 -7.65 6.54
C LEU A 196 6.08 -6.32 5.90
N ASP A 197 6.60 -5.21 6.43
CA ASP A 197 6.40 -3.87 5.86
C ASP A 197 7.73 -3.32 5.33
N LEU A 198 7.82 -3.25 4.00
CA LEU A 198 8.95 -2.71 3.23
C LEU A 198 8.54 -1.45 2.45
N SER A 199 7.43 -0.82 2.83
CA SER A 199 6.84 0.27 2.07
C SER A 199 7.72 1.51 2.02
N ASN A 200 7.56 2.33 0.97
CA ASN A 200 8.27 3.60 0.78
C ASN A 200 9.80 3.46 0.93
N ASN A 201 10.37 2.66 0.03
CA ASN A 201 11.80 2.36 -0.05
C ASN A 201 12.28 2.41 -1.51
N LYS A 202 13.48 1.90 -1.78
CA LYS A 202 14.11 1.84 -3.10
C LYS A 202 14.25 0.39 -3.60
N PHE A 203 13.42 -0.54 -3.11
CA PHE A 203 13.46 -1.92 -3.57
C PHE A 203 13.10 -2.00 -5.06
N SER A 204 13.75 -2.92 -5.76
CA SER A 204 13.58 -3.10 -7.20
C SER A 204 13.71 -4.59 -7.58
N GLY A 205 13.53 -4.90 -8.86
CA GLY A 205 13.51 -6.28 -9.36
C GLY A 205 12.09 -6.82 -9.51
N GLN A 206 11.93 -8.14 -9.47
CA GLN A 206 10.63 -8.82 -9.59
C GLN A 206 9.93 -8.96 -8.24
N PHE A 207 8.66 -9.36 -8.27
CA PHE A 207 7.92 -9.73 -7.06
C PHE A 207 8.69 -10.82 -6.25
N PRO A 208 8.77 -10.71 -4.91
CA PRO A 208 9.52 -11.65 -4.08
C PRO A 208 8.85 -13.02 -3.98
N MET A 209 9.10 -13.91 -4.94
CA MET A 209 8.47 -15.24 -5.03
C MET A 209 8.54 -16.08 -3.74
N ALA A 210 9.56 -15.85 -2.90
CA ALA A 210 9.76 -16.56 -1.65
C ALA A 210 8.61 -16.38 -0.64
N VAL A 211 7.89 -15.25 -0.69
CA VAL A 211 6.77 -15.02 0.24
C VAL A 211 5.58 -15.95 0.01
N LEU A 212 5.50 -16.59 -1.17
CA LEU A 212 4.41 -17.50 -1.54
C LEU A 212 4.33 -18.77 -0.68
N GLY A 213 5.45 -19.17 -0.06
CA GLY A 213 5.54 -20.36 0.80
C GLY A 213 5.46 -20.05 2.30
N MET A 214 5.21 -18.79 2.67
CA MET A 214 5.20 -18.34 4.05
C MET A 214 3.77 -18.41 4.62
N ASP A 215 3.35 -19.59 5.05
CA ASP A 215 1.98 -19.85 5.56
C ASP A 215 1.63 -19.04 6.81
N GLY A 216 2.64 -18.59 7.57
CA GLY A 216 2.48 -17.74 8.74
C GLY A 216 2.36 -16.24 8.43
N LEU A 217 2.67 -15.81 7.21
CA LEU A 217 2.61 -14.40 6.82
C LEU A 217 1.14 -13.97 6.72
N SER A 218 0.81 -12.83 7.32
CA SER A 218 -0.55 -12.27 7.32
C SER A 218 -0.61 -10.84 6.78
N PHE A 219 0.48 -10.10 6.92
CA PHE A 219 0.61 -8.73 6.45
C PHE A 219 1.81 -8.60 5.50
N LEU A 220 1.54 -8.24 4.25
CA LEU A 220 2.56 -7.91 3.27
C LEU A 220 2.33 -6.51 2.71
N ASP A 221 3.24 -5.60 3.02
CA ASP A 221 3.26 -4.25 2.47
C ASP A 221 4.59 -3.98 1.75
N ILE A 222 4.53 -3.87 0.42
CA ILE A 222 5.66 -3.53 -0.45
C ILE A 222 5.38 -2.28 -1.28
N ARG A 223 4.41 -1.45 -0.86
CA ARG A 223 3.97 -0.28 -1.62
C ARG A 223 5.04 0.80 -1.73
N PHE A 224 4.93 1.69 -2.72
CA PHE A 224 5.90 2.77 -2.97
C PHE A 224 7.35 2.24 -3.10
N ASN A 225 7.54 1.33 -4.05
CA ASN A 225 8.85 0.79 -4.42
C ASN A 225 8.95 0.76 -5.96
N SER A 226 10.00 0.12 -6.48
CA SER A 226 10.26 -0.02 -7.91
C SER A 226 10.18 -1.48 -8.38
N PHE A 227 9.33 -2.32 -7.76
CA PHE A 227 9.11 -3.69 -8.23
C PHE A 227 8.47 -3.70 -9.61
N THR A 228 8.85 -4.67 -10.44
CA THR A 228 8.47 -4.80 -11.86
C THR A 228 7.98 -6.22 -12.16
N GLY A 229 7.49 -6.45 -13.38
CA GLY A 229 7.07 -7.77 -13.82
C GLY A 229 5.67 -8.15 -13.35
N THR A 230 5.44 -9.44 -13.14
CA THR A 230 4.14 -10.00 -12.76
C THR A 230 4.06 -10.28 -11.25
N VAL A 231 2.84 -10.30 -10.72
CA VAL A 231 2.56 -10.74 -9.34
C VAL A 231 1.85 -12.09 -9.42
N PRO A 232 2.44 -13.18 -8.90
CA PRO A 232 1.89 -14.53 -9.00
C PRO A 232 0.46 -14.61 -8.46
N ALA A 233 -0.43 -15.32 -9.17
CA ALA A 233 -1.82 -15.48 -8.75
C ALA A 233 -1.97 -16.08 -7.33
N GLN A 234 -0.99 -16.88 -6.90
CA GLN A 234 -0.95 -17.54 -5.61
C GLN A 234 -1.01 -16.56 -4.42
N ILE A 235 -0.37 -15.38 -4.50
CA ILE A 235 -0.36 -14.43 -3.37
C ILE A 235 -1.77 -13.92 -3.06
N PHE A 236 -2.63 -13.82 -4.07
CA PHE A 236 -4.01 -13.37 -3.91
C PHE A 236 -4.86 -14.40 -3.17
N THR A 237 -4.43 -15.66 -3.09
CA THR A 237 -5.15 -16.75 -2.40
C THR A 237 -4.45 -17.24 -1.14
N GLN A 238 -3.25 -16.73 -0.85
CA GLN A 238 -2.53 -17.01 0.39
C GLN A 238 -3.28 -16.41 1.59
N PRO A 239 -3.26 -17.01 2.80
CA PRO A 239 -4.00 -16.56 3.98
C PRO A 239 -3.49 -15.24 4.60
N LEU A 240 -3.40 -14.19 3.79
CA LEU A 240 -3.09 -12.83 4.19
C LEU A 240 -4.37 -12.10 4.63
N ASP A 241 -4.24 -11.23 5.62
CA ASP A 241 -5.27 -10.24 5.97
C ASP A 241 -5.09 -8.96 5.14
N VAL A 242 -3.83 -8.59 4.85
CA VAL A 242 -3.46 -7.35 4.15
C VAL A 242 -2.47 -7.65 3.01
N LEU A 243 -2.79 -7.16 1.81
CA LEU A 243 -1.90 -7.22 0.65
C LEU A 243 -1.80 -5.85 -0.03
N PHE A 244 -0.70 -5.15 0.24
CA PHE A 244 -0.42 -3.82 -0.30
C PHE A 244 0.75 -3.86 -1.28
N ILE A 245 0.43 -3.72 -2.57
CA ILE A 245 1.42 -3.73 -3.66
C ILE A 245 1.37 -2.47 -4.53
N ASN A 246 0.65 -1.43 -4.05
CA ASN A 246 0.43 -0.21 -4.80
C ASN A 246 1.71 0.62 -5.06
N ASN A 247 1.67 1.50 -6.05
CA ASN A 247 2.78 2.40 -6.37
C ASN A 247 4.07 1.61 -6.66
N ASN A 248 3.96 0.68 -7.60
CA ASN A 248 5.05 -0.10 -8.16
C ASN A 248 4.93 -0.09 -9.70
N ASN A 249 5.71 -0.91 -10.39
CA ASN A 249 5.71 -1.05 -11.84
C ASN A 249 5.21 -2.44 -12.28
N PHE A 250 4.31 -3.07 -11.52
CA PHE A 250 3.73 -4.36 -11.89
C PHE A 250 2.85 -4.25 -13.13
N MET A 251 2.93 -5.25 -14.01
CA MET A 251 2.23 -5.26 -15.29
C MET A 251 1.69 -6.65 -15.59
N GLN A 252 0.37 -6.81 -15.52
CA GLN A 252 -0.34 -8.07 -15.80
C GLN A 252 -1.86 -7.87 -15.75
N THR A 253 -2.64 -8.93 -15.98
CA THR A 253 -4.06 -8.94 -15.64
C THR A 253 -4.29 -9.36 -14.19
N LEU A 254 -5.42 -8.99 -13.62
CA LEU A 254 -5.90 -9.58 -12.37
C LEU A 254 -6.13 -11.10 -12.54
N PRO A 255 -5.84 -11.93 -11.53
CA PRO A 255 -6.02 -13.37 -11.64
C PRO A 255 -7.51 -13.76 -11.66
N ALA A 256 -7.86 -14.74 -12.50
CA ALA A 256 -9.26 -15.15 -12.67
C ALA A 256 -9.90 -15.70 -11.38
N ASN A 257 -9.10 -16.19 -10.43
CA ASN A 257 -9.51 -16.70 -9.12
C ASN A 257 -9.39 -15.67 -7.98
N LEU A 258 -9.36 -14.36 -8.28
CA LEU A 258 -9.33 -13.29 -7.26
C LEU A 258 -10.42 -13.44 -6.19
N GLY A 259 -11.58 -13.97 -6.57
CA GLY A 259 -12.67 -14.31 -5.66
C GLY A 259 -12.36 -15.26 -4.51
N SER A 260 -11.30 -16.06 -4.63
CA SER A 260 -10.85 -16.98 -3.59
C SER A 260 -9.96 -16.28 -2.55
N THR A 261 -9.82 -14.95 -2.62
CA THR A 261 -8.94 -14.22 -1.73
C THR A 261 -9.46 -14.19 -0.28
N PRO A 262 -8.63 -14.57 0.71
CA PRO A 262 -8.94 -14.37 2.11
C PRO A 262 -8.65 -12.93 2.58
N VAL A 263 -7.99 -12.13 1.75
CA VAL A 263 -7.56 -10.76 2.05
C VAL A 263 -8.76 -9.88 2.38
N ARG A 264 -8.57 -9.01 3.38
CA ARG A 264 -9.55 -8.00 3.80
C ARG A 264 -9.27 -6.65 3.16
N TYR A 265 -7.99 -6.29 3.07
CA TYR A 265 -7.53 -5.01 2.54
C TYR A 265 -6.58 -5.25 1.36
N LEU A 266 -7.10 -4.99 0.15
CA LEU A 266 -6.38 -5.22 -1.10
C LEU A 266 -6.13 -3.89 -1.81
N THR A 267 -4.86 -3.56 -2.07
CA THR A 267 -4.52 -2.45 -2.97
C THR A 267 -3.49 -2.84 -3.99
N ILE A 268 -3.86 -2.64 -5.26
CA ILE A 268 -2.98 -2.77 -6.43
C ILE A 268 -2.84 -1.44 -7.18
N ALA A 269 -3.28 -0.36 -6.54
CA ALA A 269 -3.30 1.00 -7.03
C ALA A 269 -1.98 1.45 -7.68
N ASN A 270 -2.04 2.37 -8.64
CA ASN A 270 -0.84 3.00 -9.22
C ASN A 270 0.17 1.97 -9.75
N ASN A 271 -0.28 1.09 -10.63
CA ASN A 271 0.53 0.09 -11.33
C ASN A 271 0.13 0.07 -12.81
N ARG A 272 0.47 -1.00 -13.55
CA ARG A 272 0.13 -1.20 -14.96
C ARG A 272 -0.73 -2.46 -15.15
N PHE A 273 -1.68 -2.70 -14.24
CA PHE A 273 -2.62 -3.81 -14.41
C PHE A 273 -3.56 -3.53 -15.59
N VAL A 274 -3.76 -4.53 -16.45
CA VAL A 274 -4.56 -4.45 -17.69
C VAL A 274 -5.71 -5.45 -17.66
N GLY A 275 -6.64 -5.31 -18.61
CA GLY A 275 -7.75 -6.26 -18.78
C GLY A 275 -8.86 -6.09 -17.74
N PRO A 276 -9.85 -7.00 -17.73
CA PRO A 276 -11.06 -6.84 -16.92
C PRO A 276 -10.86 -7.16 -15.44
N ILE A 277 -11.71 -6.53 -14.61
CA ILE A 277 -11.93 -6.99 -13.24
C ILE A 277 -12.60 -8.37 -13.33
N PRO A 278 -12.02 -9.41 -12.71
CA PRO A 278 -12.53 -10.77 -12.82
C PRO A 278 -13.87 -10.91 -12.10
N ARG A 279 -14.83 -11.59 -12.73
CA ARG A 279 -16.17 -11.85 -12.16
C ARG A 279 -16.13 -12.61 -10.84
N SER A 280 -15.08 -13.41 -10.63
CA SER A 280 -14.88 -14.13 -9.37
C SER A 280 -14.82 -13.20 -8.17
N ILE A 281 -14.53 -11.90 -8.33
CA ILE A 281 -14.48 -10.93 -7.22
C ILE A 281 -15.70 -11.01 -6.28
N GLY A 282 -16.90 -11.30 -6.81
CA GLY A 282 -18.10 -11.47 -5.97
C GLY A 282 -18.05 -12.64 -4.98
N ASN A 283 -17.22 -13.65 -5.23
CA ASN A 283 -17.01 -14.77 -4.30
C ASN A 283 -16.25 -14.33 -3.03
N ALA A 284 -15.56 -13.19 -3.07
CA ALA A 284 -14.85 -12.63 -1.92
C ALA A 284 -15.75 -11.74 -1.04
N SER A 285 -17.07 -11.89 -1.14
CA SER A 285 -18.08 -11.11 -0.41
C SER A 285 -17.97 -11.18 1.12
N ALA A 286 -17.42 -12.27 1.64
CA ALA A 286 -17.21 -12.49 3.06
C ALA A 286 -15.87 -11.92 3.59
N THR A 287 -14.92 -11.62 2.70
CA THR A 287 -13.53 -11.31 3.06
C THR A 287 -13.17 -9.86 2.76
N LEU A 288 -13.38 -9.40 1.52
CA LEU A 288 -12.98 -8.06 1.10
C LEU A 288 -13.77 -6.96 1.84
N VAL A 289 -13.01 -6.04 2.43
CA VAL A 289 -13.52 -4.84 3.13
C VAL A 289 -13.13 -3.58 2.35
N GLU A 290 -11.88 -3.50 1.90
CA GLU A 290 -11.38 -2.37 1.09
C GLU A 290 -10.68 -2.89 -0.16
N VAL A 291 -11.05 -2.32 -1.31
CA VAL A 291 -10.52 -2.71 -2.62
C VAL A 291 -10.11 -1.47 -3.39
N LEU A 292 -8.80 -1.28 -3.57
CA LEU A 292 -8.22 -0.12 -4.25
C LEU A 292 -7.49 -0.56 -5.54
N LEU A 293 -8.11 -0.26 -6.68
CA LEU A 293 -7.68 -0.61 -8.04
C LEU A 293 -7.31 0.60 -8.90
N LEU A 294 -7.40 1.81 -8.34
CA LEU A 294 -7.28 3.07 -9.05
C LEU A 294 -5.92 3.30 -9.74
N ASN A 295 -5.88 4.16 -10.75
CA ASN A 295 -4.67 4.50 -11.52
C ASN A 295 -3.97 3.25 -12.08
N ASN A 296 -4.71 2.46 -12.86
CA ASN A 296 -4.20 1.31 -13.61
C ASN A 296 -4.67 1.42 -15.08
N GLN A 297 -4.57 0.34 -15.85
CA GLN A 297 -5.05 0.22 -17.22
C GLN A 297 -6.16 -0.84 -17.33
N LEU A 298 -6.92 -1.04 -16.24
CA LEU A 298 -8.01 -2.01 -16.21
C LEU A 298 -9.07 -1.59 -17.22
N SER A 299 -9.57 -2.54 -17.99
CA SER A 299 -10.44 -2.29 -19.15
C SER A 299 -11.65 -3.22 -19.17
N GLY A 300 -12.54 -3.04 -20.14
CA GLY A 300 -13.78 -3.81 -20.21
C GLY A 300 -14.82 -3.35 -19.19
N CYS A 301 -15.87 -4.15 -19.02
CA CYS A 301 -17.07 -3.74 -18.29
C CYS A 301 -17.02 -4.13 -16.82
N LEU A 302 -17.68 -3.33 -15.98
CA LEU A 302 -17.86 -3.65 -14.56
C LEU A 302 -18.70 -4.94 -14.41
N PRO A 303 -18.18 -6.00 -13.79
CA PRO A 303 -18.97 -7.21 -13.54
C PRO A 303 -20.04 -6.94 -12.48
N TYR A 304 -21.27 -7.43 -12.71
CA TYR A 304 -22.35 -7.26 -11.74
C TYR A 304 -22.04 -7.94 -10.39
N GLU A 305 -21.15 -8.92 -10.39
CA GLU A 305 -20.69 -9.64 -9.20
C GLU A 305 -20.01 -8.74 -8.16
N ILE A 306 -19.51 -7.54 -8.53
CA ILE A 306 -19.05 -6.55 -7.54
C ILE A 306 -20.18 -6.21 -6.57
N GLY A 307 -21.43 -6.15 -7.03
CA GLY A 307 -22.61 -5.92 -6.18
C GLY A 307 -22.83 -6.98 -5.09
N LEU A 308 -22.12 -8.12 -5.15
CA LEU A 308 -22.17 -9.15 -4.12
C LEU A 308 -21.25 -8.86 -2.92
N LEU A 309 -20.36 -7.88 -3.01
CA LEU A 309 -19.40 -7.51 -1.96
C LEU A 309 -20.07 -6.78 -0.77
N ARG A 310 -20.94 -7.48 -0.04
CA ARG A 310 -21.74 -6.90 1.05
C ARG A 310 -20.92 -6.40 2.24
N SER A 311 -19.70 -6.93 2.42
CA SER A 311 -18.79 -6.52 3.50
C SER A 311 -17.93 -5.30 3.14
N ALA A 312 -17.86 -4.94 1.85
CA ALA A 312 -17.00 -3.87 1.39
C ALA A 312 -17.52 -2.49 1.81
N THR A 313 -16.61 -1.66 2.31
CA THR A 313 -16.85 -0.27 2.72
C THR A 313 -16.22 0.72 1.76
N VAL A 314 -15.10 0.32 1.13
CA VAL A 314 -14.38 1.13 0.15
C VAL A 314 -14.15 0.33 -1.12
N PHE A 315 -14.57 0.87 -2.26
CA PHE A 315 -14.24 0.37 -3.59
C PHE A 315 -13.81 1.53 -4.48
N ASP A 316 -12.54 1.56 -4.85
CA ASP A 316 -11.98 2.58 -5.74
C ASP A 316 -11.39 1.94 -7.00
N ALA A 317 -12.01 2.20 -8.15
CA ALA A 317 -11.50 1.83 -9.46
C ALA A 317 -11.33 3.05 -10.38
N GLY A 318 -11.10 4.23 -9.80
CA GLY A 318 -10.93 5.46 -10.55
C GLY A 318 -9.70 5.46 -11.45
N ASN A 319 -9.70 6.30 -12.49
CA ASN A 319 -8.58 6.48 -13.43
C ASN A 319 -8.12 5.15 -14.05
N ASN A 320 -9.04 4.50 -14.77
CA ASN A 320 -8.81 3.28 -15.51
C ASN A 320 -9.41 3.43 -16.93
N LEU A 321 -9.46 2.33 -17.68
CA LEU A 321 -10.06 2.24 -19.02
C LEU A 321 -11.39 1.46 -18.98
N LEU A 322 -12.07 1.45 -17.83
CA LEU A 322 -13.34 0.72 -17.66
C LEU A 322 -14.43 1.37 -18.50
N THR A 323 -15.31 0.56 -19.08
CA THR A 323 -16.40 1.03 -19.95
C THR A 323 -17.72 0.32 -19.62
N GLY A 324 -18.78 0.69 -20.32
CA GLY A 324 -20.12 0.14 -20.08
C GLY A 324 -20.94 0.93 -19.05
N PRO A 325 -22.18 0.49 -18.83
CA PRO A 325 -23.02 1.03 -17.75
C PRO A 325 -22.63 0.46 -16.39
N ILE A 326 -22.97 1.20 -15.32
CA ILE A 326 -22.88 0.68 -13.96
C ILE A 326 -23.99 -0.38 -13.76
N PRO A 327 -23.67 -1.62 -13.33
CA PRO A 327 -24.69 -2.62 -13.04
C PRO A 327 -25.61 -2.21 -11.88
N CYS A 328 -26.92 -2.47 -11.99
CA CYS A 328 -27.89 -2.20 -10.92
C CYS A 328 -27.61 -3.00 -9.64
N SER A 329 -26.90 -4.13 -9.74
CA SER A 329 -26.45 -4.93 -8.61
C SER A 329 -25.58 -4.15 -7.62
N PHE A 330 -24.95 -3.05 -8.02
CA PHE A 330 -24.17 -2.20 -7.11
C PHE A 330 -25.05 -1.59 -6.00
N GLY A 331 -26.37 -1.52 -6.18
CA GLY A 331 -27.31 -1.19 -5.11
C GLY A 331 -27.37 -2.21 -3.97
N CYS A 332 -26.68 -3.35 -4.09
CA CYS A 332 -26.58 -4.40 -3.08
C CYS A 332 -25.31 -4.30 -2.21
N LEU A 333 -24.49 -3.27 -2.38
CA LEU A 333 -23.28 -3.04 -1.59
C LEU A 333 -23.63 -2.49 -0.18
N GLU A 334 -24.17 -3.35 0.68
CA GLU A 334 -24.83 -2.98 1.94
C GLU A 334 -24.02 -2.06 2.87
N LYS A 335 -22.71 -2.27 2.97
CA LYS A 335 -21.80 -1.50 3.85
C LYS A 335 -20.99 -0.42 3.13
N MET A 336 -21.28 -0.14 1.85
CA MET A 336 -20.47 0.79 1.06
C MET A 336 -20.56 2.21 1.60
N GLU A 337 -19.41 2.80 1.87
CA GLU A 337 -19.23 4.17 2.32
C GLU A 337 -18.57 5.03 1.23
N LEU A 338 -17.58 4.49 0.53
CA LEU A 338 -16.85 5.17 -0.53
C LEU A 338 -16.80 4.33 -1.80
N LEU A 339 -17.50 4.80 -2.83
CA LEU A 339 -17.45 4.22 -4.17
C LEU A 339 -16.90 5.24 -5.16
N ASN A 340 -15.71 4.97 -5.71
CA ASN A 340 -15.06 5.84 -6.68
C ASN A 340 -14.85 5.10 -8.01
N LEU A 341 -15.48 5.63 -9.06
CA LEU A 341 -15.35 5.16 -10.44
C LEU A 341 -14.97 6.30 -11.39
N ALA A 342 -14.48 7.43 -10.85
CA ALA A 342 -14.16 8.62 -11.62
C ALA A 342 -13.04 8.38 -12.64
N GLY A 343 -12.98 9.16 -13.71
CA GLY A 343 -11.89 9.06 -14.70
C GLY A 343 -11.88 7.73 -15.46
N ASN A 344 -13.05 7.30 -15.96
CA ASN A 344 -13.20 6.09 -16.76
C ASN A 344 -13.96 6.41 -18.07
N GLN A 345 -14.33 5.39 -18.82
CA GLN A 345 -15.14 5.46 -20.04
C GLN A 345 -16.53 4.87 -19.81
N LEU A 346 -17.07 5.02 -18.58
CA LEU A 346 -18.40 4.52 -18.22
C LEU A 346 -19.48 5.44 -18.80
N TYR A 347 -20.62 4.86 -19.18
CA TYR A 347 -21.67 5.59 -19.88
C TYR A 347 -23.08 5.11 -19.53
N GLY A 348 -24.09 5.77 -20.09
CA GLY A 348 -25.49 5.42 -19.88
C GLY A 348 -26.10 6.13 -18.67
N GLN A 349 -27.19 5.58 -18.15
CA GLN A 349 -27.89 6.12 -16.98
C GLN A 349 -27.22 5.64 -15.69
N ILE A 350 -27.03 6.55 -14.73
CA ILE A 350 -26.60 6.17 -13.37
C ILE A 350 -27.79 5.48 -12.66
N PRO A 351 -27.67 4.22 -12.19
CA PRO A 351 -28.79 3.52 -11.58
C PRO A 351 -29.21 4.12 -10.24
N GLU A 352 -30.51 4.36 -10.07
CA GLU A 352 -31.09 4.89 -8.82
C GLU A 352 -30.81 3.98 -7.61
N ALA A 353 -30.71 2.67 -7.84
CA ALA A 353 -30.36 1.68 -6.81
C ALA A 353 -28.99 1.97 -6.15
N VAL A 354 -28.01 2.46 -6.92
CA VAL A 354 -26.68 2.81 -6.41
C VAL A 354 -26.76 4.06 -5.55
N CYS A 355 -27.55 5.05 -5.97
CA CYS A 355 -27.77 6.28 -5.21
C CYS A 355 -28.67 6.07 -3.97
N ALA A 356 -29.29 4.90 -3.81
CA ALA A 356 -30.11 4.53 -2.66
C ALA A 356 -29.33 3.75 -1.58
N LEU A 357 -28.03 3.53 -1.75
CA LEU A 357 -27.16 2.92 -0.75
C LEU A 357 -27.17 3.75 0.54
N ARG A 358 -27.41 3.07 1.68
CA ARG A 358 -27.72 3.75 2.97
C ARG A 358 -26.51 4.36 3.65
N ASN A 359 -25.33 3.77 3.47
CA ASN A 359 -24.10 4.15 4.18
C ASN A 359 -23.18 5.04 3.33
N LEU A 360 -23.60 5.40 2.12
CA LEU A 360 -22.76 6.09 1.15
C LEU A 360 -22.41 7.50 1.63
N VAL A 361 -21.13 7.72 1.89
CA VAL A 361 -20.55 9.01 2.28
C VAL A 361 -20.03 9.75 1.05
N ASN A 362 -19.42 9.02 0.10
CA ASN A 362 -18.86 9.59 -1.11
C ASN A 362 -19.07 8.65 -2.31
N LEU A 363 -19.68 9.19 -3.35
CA LEU A 363 -19.83 8.55 -4.66
C LEU A 363 -19.21 9.45 -5.73
N SER A 364 -18.07 9.04 -6.26
CA SER A 364 -17.38 9.82 -7.30
C SER A 364 -17.53 9.13 -8.66
N LEU A 365 -18.26 9.78 -9.56
CA LEU A 365 -18.52 9.35 -10.94
C LEU A 365 -18.05 10.41 -11.96
N SER A 366 -17.19 11.35 -11.53
CA SER A 366 -16.72 12.42 -12.41
C SER A 366 -15.89 11.89 -13.58
N ASP A 367 -15.71 12.71 -14.61
CA ASP A 367 -14.80 12.40 -15.73
C ASP A 367 -15.15 11.08 -16.44
N ASN A 368 -16.44 10.89 -16.72
CA ASN A 368 -17.01 9.76 -17.45
C ASN A 368 -17.92 10.27 -18.59
N TYR A 369 -18.78 9.41 -19.13
CA TYR A 369 -19.72 9.71 -20.23
C TYR A 369 -21.17 9.34 -19.86
N PHE A 370 -21.56 9.46 -18.59
CA PHE A 370 -22.94 9.25 -18.17
C PHE A 370 -23.87 10.28 -18.81
N THR A 371 -25.07 9.87 -19.20
CA THR A 371 -26.00 10.71 -19.98
C THR A 371 -27.23 11.14 -19.18
N SER A 372 -27.55 10.44 -18.09
CA SER A 372 -28.75 10.73 -17.30
C SER A 372 -28.63 10.28 -15.85
N VAL A 373 -29.42 10.94 -14.99
CA VAL A 373 -29.58 10.67 -13.56
C VAL A 373 -31.06 10.78 -13.19
N GLY A 374 -31.52 9.94 -12.27
CA GLY A 374 -32.86 10.03 -11.70
C GLY A 374 -32.92 10.92 -10.45
N PRO A 375 -34.09 10.98 -9.79
CA PRO A 375 -34.35 11.91 -8.69
C PRO A 375 -33.52 11.63 -7.43
N THR A 376 -33.26 10.36 -7.08
CA THR A 376 -32.46 9.97 -5.90
C THR A 376 -31.02 10.40 -6.10
N CYS A 377 -30.44 10.13 -7.28
CA CYS A 377 -29.09 10.58 -7.61
C CYS A 377 -28.98 12.12 -7.61
N ARG A 378 -30.00 12.84 -8.11
CA ARG A 378 -30.02 14.32 -8.05
C ARG A 378 -29.99 14.86 -6.62
N ASN A 379 -30.61 14.17 -5.66
CA ASN A 379 -30.53 14.55 -4.25
C ASN A 379 -29.10 14.38 -3.70
N LEU A 380 -28.42 13.27 -4.03
CA LEU A 380 -27.02 13.08 -3.64
C LEU A 380 -26.08 14.12 -4.25
N ILE A 381 -26.32 14.52 -5.51
CA ILE A 381 -25.55 15.60 -6.16
C ILE A 381 -25.74 16.91 -5.39
N LYS A 382 -26.99 17.27 -5.06
CA LYS A 382 -27.32 18.48 -4.32
C LYS A 382 -26.67 18.52 -2.93
N ASN A 383 -26.56 17.37 -2.27
CA ASN A 383 -25.97 17.25 -0.92
C ASN A 383 -24.45 17.05 -0.94
N GLY A 384 -23.80 17.05 -2.12
CA GLY A 384 -22.34 16.90 -2.26
C GLY A 384 -21.81 15.48 -2.05
N VAL A 385 -22.70 14.48 -1.93
CA VAL A 385 -22.30 13.06 -1.79
C VAL A 385 -21.93 12.47 -3.16
N LEU A 386 -22.66 12.83 -4.22
CA LEU A 386 -22.41 12.33 -5.58
C LEU A 386 -21.75 13.41 -6.45
N ASN A 387 -20.53 13.16 -6.91
CA ASN A 387 -19.83 13.99 -7.89
C ASN A 387 -20.03 13.43 -9.31
N VAL A 388 -20.60 14.22 -10.21
CA VAL A 388 -20.81 13.89 -11.64
C VAL A 388 -20.24 14.95 -12.60
N ASN A 389 -19.28 15.75 -12.15
CA ASN A 389 -18.60 16.72 -13.02
C ASN A 389 -17.94 16.01 -14.22
N ASN A 390 -17.77 16.71 -15.34
CA ASN A 390 -17.17 16.20 -16.57
C ASN A 390 -17.83 14.91 -17.09
N ASN A 391 -19.16 14.90 -17.15
CA ASN A 391 -19.98 13.87 -17.80
C ASN A 391 -20.79 14.43 -18.98
N CYS A 392 -21.73 13.66 -19.52
CA CYS A 392 -22.62 14.05 -20.61
C CYS A 392 -24.09 14.21 -20.16
N ILE A 393 -24.31 14.65 -18.91
CA ILE A 393 -25.66 14.69 -18.31
C ILE A 393 -26.33 16.03 -18.63
N HIS A 394 -27.34 16.00 -19.49
CA HIS A 394 -28.09 17.20 -19.85
C HIS A 394 -28.74 17.88 -18.63
N GLY A 395 -28.59 19.21 -18.56
CA GLY A 395 -29.22 20.05 -17.54
C GLY A 395 -28.50 20.09 -16.19
N LEU A 396 -27.29 19.53 -16.07
CA LEU A 396 -26.41 19.71 -14.91
C LEU A 396 -25.24 20.66 -15.25
N PRO A 397 -24.68 21.37 -14.26
CA PRO A 397 -23.49 22.20 -14.46
C PRO A 397 -22.21 21.34 -14.63
N ASN A 398 -21.13 21.98 -15.07
CA ASN A 398 -19.78 21.38 -15.18
C ASN A 398 -19.75 20.06 -15.96
N GLN A 399 -20.43 20.00 -17.10
CA GLN A 399 -20.47 18.84 -17.99
C GLN A 399 -19.50 19.03 -19.15
N ARG A 400 -19.13 17.92 -19.80
CA ARG A 400 -18.34 17.92 -21.04
C ARG A 400 -19.04 18.73 -22.12
N SER A 401 -18.26 19.18 -23.10
CA SER A 401 -18.82 19.83 -24.27
C SER A 401 -19.69 18.86 -25.07
N VAL A 402 -20.67 19.40 -25.80
CA VAL A 402 -21.50 18.61 -26.72
C VAL A 402 -20.63 17.88 -27.76
N GLY A 403 -19.55 18.52 -28.22
CA GLY A 403 -18.59 17.92 -29.15
C GLY A 403 -17.96 16.65 -28.60
N GLU A 404 -17.39 16.70 -27.38
CA GLU A 404 -16.82 15.52 -26.71
C GLU A 404 -17.84 14.41 -26.50
N CYS A 405 -19.06 14.75 -26.05
CA CYS A 405 -20.12 13.77 -25.84
C CYS A 405 -20.59 13.11 -27.13
N SER A 406 -20.69 13.87 -28.24
CA SER A 406 -21.07 13.35 -29.55
C SER A 406 -19.99 12.50 -30.21
N ALA A 407 -18.72 12.77 -29.89
CA ALA A 407 -17.57 12.03 -30.39
C ALA A 407 -17.26 10.76 -29.58
N PHE A 408 -17.89 10.56 -28.43
CA PHE A 408 -17.72 9.36 -27.64
C PHE A 408 -18.40 8.15 -28.30
N HIS A 409 -17.62 7.10 -28.53
CA HIS A 409 -18.11 5.82 -29.03
C HIS A 409 -18.19 4.83 -27.87
N PRO A 410 -19.39 4.44 -27.40
CA PRO A 410 -19.54 3.49 -26.31
C PRO A 410 -18.88 2.15 -26.63
N GLY A 411 -18.00 1.67 -25.75
CA GLY A 411 -17.43 0.34 -25.86
C GLY A 411 -18.49 -0.75 -25.71
N SER A 412 -18.40 -1.83 -26.49
CA SER A 412 -19.35 -2.94 -26.35
C SER A 412 -19.09 -3.74 -25.07
N CYS A 413 -20.16 -4.10 -24.37
CA CYS A 413 -20.16 -5.06 -23.26
C CYS A 413 -20.83 -6.37 -23.70
N PRO A 414 -20.14 -7.23 -24.48
CA PRO A 414 -20.74 -8.43 -25.05
C PRO A 414 -21.02 -9.52 -24.01
N TYR A 415 -20.36 -9.47 -22.85
CA TYR A 415 -20.49 -10.48 -21.80
C TYR A 415 -20.24 -9.87 -20.42
N PRO A 416 -21.08 -10.11 -19.40
CA PRO A 416 -22.35 -10.86 -19.44
C PRO A 416 -23.44 -10.17 -20.31
N PRO A 417 -24.57 -10.85 -20.60
CA PRO A 417 -25.62 -10.29 -21.44
C PRO A 417 -26.17 -8.96 -20.91
N SER A 418 -26.80 -8.16 -21.77
CA SER A 418 -27.33 -6.83 -21.41
C SER A 418 -28.24 -6.82 -20.16
N TYR A 419 -28.98 -7.90 -19.91
CA TYR A 419 -29.83 -8.05 -18.72
C TYR A 419 -29.04 -8.10 -17.40
N SER A 420 -27.74 -8.44 -17.43
CA SER A 420 -26.91 -8.47 -16.22
C SER A 420 -26.72 -7.09 -15.60
N PHE A 421 -26.80 -6.02 -16.41
CA PHE A 421 -26.71 -4.65 -15.92
C PHE A 421 -28.01 -4.15 -15.27
N SER A 422 -29.14 -4.81 -15.52
CA SER A 422 -30.43 -4.55 -14.85
C SER A 422 -30.73 -5.54 -13.72
N PHE A 423 -29.92 -6.59 -13.57
CA PHE A 423 -30.08 -7.60 -12.54
C PHE A 423 -29.69 -7.07 -11.15
N ILE A 424 -30.53 -7.36 -10.15
CA ILE A 424 -30.34 -6.97 -8.74
C ILE A 424 -30.49 -8.22 -7.86
N PRO A 425 -29.38 -8.77 -7.31
CA PRO A 425 -29.38 -10.00 -6.52
C PRO A 425 -29.73 -9.81 -5.02
N CYS A 426 -30.44 -8.75 -4.67
CA CYS A 426 -30.81 -8.42 -3.30
C CYS A 426 -32.16 -7.69 -3.24
N GLU A 427 -32.73 -7.61 -2.04
CA GLU A 427 -33.82 -6.67 -1.78
C GLU A 427 -33.26 -5.27 -1.60
N LEU A 428 -33.61 -4.36 -2.51
CA LEU A 428 -33.22 -2.97 -2.38
C LEU A 428 -33.89 -2.34 -1.16
N PRO A 429 -33.24 -1.36 -0.52
CA PRO A 429 -33.90 -0.49 0.44
C PRO A 429 -35.19 0.08 -0.15
N GLN A 430 -36.36 -0.30 0.38
CA GLN A 430 -37.61 0.31 -0.06
C GLN A 430 -37.52 1.83 0.20
N SER A 431 -37.83 2.62 -0.83
CA SER A 431 -38.17 4.01 -0.61
C SER A 431 -39.37 4.06 0.35
N PRO A 432 -39.39 4.96 1.35
CA PRO A 432 -40.59 5.12 2.17
C PRO A 432 -41.77 5.41 1.22
N PRO A 433 -42.92 4.73 1.38
CA PRO A 433 -44.05 4.96 0.51
C PRO A 433 -44.42 6.45 0.57
N PRO A 434 -44.85 7.07 -0.55
CA PRO A 434 -45.36 8.42 -0.50
C PRO A 434 -46.47 8.46 0.54
N ARG A 435 -46.36 9.39 1.52
CA ARG A 435 -47.43 9.62 2.50
C ARG A 435 -48.73 9.75 1.73
N SER A 436 -49.65 8.79 1.91
CA SER A 436 -51.01 8.97 1.46
C SER A 436 -51.53 10.24 2.13
N ILE A 437 -51.95 11.20 1.32
CA ILE A 437 -52.72 12.33 1.80
C ILE A 437 -54.09 11.76 2.16
N HIS A 438 -54.22 11.23 3.37
CA HIS A 438 -55.53 10.95 3.92
C HIS A 438 -56.19 12.29 4.24
N SER A 439 -57.26 12.55 3.50
CA SER A 439 -58.22 13.60 3.76
C SER A 439 -58.72 13.50 5.21
N SER A 440 -58.45 14.54 5.96
CA SER A 440 -58.98 14.74 7.30
C SER A 440 -60.51 14.82 7.27
N LYS A 441 -61.19 13.99 8.06
CA LYS A 441 -62.49 14.33 8.64
C LYS A 441 -62.39 14.31 10.16
N PRO A 442 -62.97 15.30 10.86
CA PRO A 442 -62.78 15.48 12.29
C PRO A 442 -63.80 14.63 13.09
N SER A 443 -63.36 14.02 14.18
CA SER A 443 -64.24 13.67 15.28
C SER A 443 -63.61 14.01 16.62
N THR A 444 -64.41 14.72 17.39
CA THR A 444 -64.20 15.34 18.69
C THR A 444 -64.00 14.37 19.86
N THR A 445 -63.29 14.87 20.88
CA THR A 445 -63.30 14.53 22.32
C THR A 445 -62.74 13.16 22.73
N THR A 446 -61.90 12.99 23.75
CA THR A 446 -61.75 13.71 25.04
C THR A 446 -60.29 13.76 25.50
N ALA A 447 -59.96 14.82 26.25
CA ALA A 447 -58.65 15.07 26.85
C ALA A 447 -58.40 14.21 28.10
N ALA A 448 -57.17 13.69 28.22
CA ALA A 448 -56.59 13.30 29.49
C ALA A 448 -55.14 13.80 29.56
N PHE A 449 -54.90 14.69 30.52
CA PHE A 449 -53.67 15.37 30.84
C PHE A 449 -52.79 14.44 31.70
N VAL A 450 -51.58 14.07 31.27
CA VAL A 450 -50.49 13.69 32.19
C VAL A 450 -49.12 14.19 31.67
N SER A 451 -48.62 15.15 32.44
CA SER A 451 -47.26 15.65 32.69
C SER A 451 -46.03 15.02 32.02
N SER A 452 -45.23 15.94 31.46
CA SER A 452 -43.79 15.99 31.18
C SER A 452 -42.86 14.92 31.74
N HIS A 453 -41.91 14.47 30.90
CA HIS A 453 -40.51 14.24 31.29
C HIS A 453 -39.53 14.58 30.16
N ARG A 454 -38.43 15.24 30.58
CA ARG A 454 -37.33 15.82 29.80
C ARG A 454 -36.51 14.77 29.05
N SER A 455 -35.96 15.20 27.90
CA SER A 455 -34.85 14.56 27.19
C SER A 455 -33.58 14.49 28.06
N PRO A 456 -32.83 13.37 28.05
CA PRO A 456 -31.44 13.35 28.48
C PRO A 456 -30.49 13.85 27.37
N PRO A 457 -29.35 14.47 27.73
CA PRO A 457 -28.43 15.14 26.81
C PRO A 457 -27.43 14.19 26.12
N LEU A 458 -26.80 14.71 25.07
CA LEU A 458 -25.65 14.15 24.35
C LEU A 458 -24.51 13.71 25.30
N PRO A 459 -23.87 12.54 25.08
CA PRO A 459 -22.62 12.17 25.72
C PRO A 459 -21.47 13.09 25.33
N GLN A 460 -20.66 13.46 26.32
CA GLN A 460 -19.70 14.55 26.30
C GLN A 460 -18.25 14.08 26.03
N SER A 461 -18.05 13.19 25.04
CA SER A 461 -16.70 12.68 24.67
C SER A 461 -16.13 13.26 23.36
N LEU A 462 -16.73 14.33 22.83
CA LEU A 462 -16.33 14.93 21.54
C LEU A 462 -16.25 16.47 21.60
N LYS A 463 -15.64 17.00 22.68
CA LYS A 463 -15.43 18.45 22.82
C LYS A 463 -14.05 18.95 23.23
N ASN A 464 -13.05 18.09 23.44
CA ASN A 464 -11.69 18.56 23.76
C ASN A 464 -10.64 17.80 22.92
N LYS A 465 -10.27 18.37 21.76
CA LYS A 465 -8.93 18.30 21.13
C LYS A 465 -8.97 19.06 19.79
N LEU A 466 -9.13 20.38 19.91
CA LEU A 466 -8.74 21.36 18.89
C LEU A 466 -8.22 22.57 19.67
N ASN A 467 -6.94 22.48 20.01
CA ASN A 467 -5.96 23.57 19.97
C ASN A 467 -4.66 22.94 19.50
#